data_AF-M0E111-F1
#
_entry.id   AF-M0E111-F1
#
_cell.length_a   1.000
_cell.length_b   1.000
_cell.length_c   1.000
_cell.angle_alpha   90.00
_cell.angle_beta   90.00
_cell.angle_gamma   90.00
#
_symmetry.space_group_name_H-M   'P 1'
#
loop_
_entity.id
_entity.type
_entity.pdbx_description
1 polymer ?
#
loop_
_entity_poly.entity_id
_entity_poly.type
_entity_poly.pdbx_seq_one_letter_code
_entity_poly.pdbx_strand_id
1 'polypeptide(L)'
;MFHQTMGTLNEALGGQNYDWEDVVHHDSKHAFENLMMMGWRVIENHTELPFFTSDFPVVWWRDVHPDRDPNTMDFFERVEIYCPIGPNHLLMLLDPATFDIEPLHGDGDIPRIEVSERTEIWKFNLLQGLTSFREVFAPVEYGDLLRVMIEKMCDAFPNKEYVRGPHAEMDEIEKAREIAVKVPTPSEQRWYREKGKEIILDQQKSANAMWGFNHCIDTVEELRFDTPKRGYWEQYRR
;
A
#
# COMPACT_ATOMS: atom_id res chain seq x y z
N MET A 1 20.84 19.14 -0.51
CA MET A 1 19.69 19.69 -1.26
C MET A 1 18.38 19.03 -0.75
N PHE A 2 18.19 19.00 0.58
CA PHE A 2 16.97 18.58 1.30
C PHE A 2 16.71 19.52 2.51
N HIS A 3 17.44 20.64 2.56
CA HIS A 3 17.24 21.72 3.53
C HIS A 3 16.15 22.71 3.07
N GLN A 4 15.66 22.58 1.84
CA GLN A 4 14.55 23.40 1.37
C GLN A 4 13.21 22.91 1.92
N THR A 5 12.95 21.61 2.03
CA THR A 5 11.62 21.11 2.45
C THR A 5 11.27 21.40 3.92
N MET A 6 12.23 21.30 4.84
CA MET A 6 12.03 21.71 6.25
C MET A 6 12.05 23.23 6.46
N GLY A 7 12.79 23.97 5.61
CA GLY A 7 12.81 25.42 5.63
C GLY A 7 11.47 26.02 5.17
N THR A 8 10.88 25.44 4.12
CA THR A 8 9.56 25.85 3.61
C THR A 8 8.43 25.47 4.57
N LEU A 9 8.56 24.36 5.32
CA LEU A 9 7.62 24.02 6.41
C LEU A 9 7.69 25.02 7.57
N ASN A 10 8.89 25.41 8.01
CA ASN A 10 9.04 26.39 9.09
C ASN A 10 8.64 27.82 8.68
N GLU A 11 8.85 28.21 7.42
CA GLU A 11 8.40 29.51 6.89
C GLU A 11 6.87 29.55 6.68
N ALA A 12 6.24 28.43 6.31
CA ALA A 12 4.78 28.33 6.18
C ALA A 12 4.06 28.34 7.54
N LEU A 13 4.71 27.89 8.62
CA LEU A 13 4.12 27.70 9.94
C LEU A 13 4.21 28.92 10.88
N GLY A 14 4.74 30.06 10.41
CA GLY A 14 4.53 31.36 11.06
C GLY A 14 4.86 31.44 12.57
N GLY A 15 5.75 30.58 13.08
CA GLY A 15 6.15 30.59 14.49
C GLY A 15 5.02 30.40 15.51
N GLN A 16 3.90 29.77 15.17
CA GLN A 16 2.85 29.43 16.14
C GLN A 16 2.78 27.93 16.38
N ASN A 17 2.76 27.55 17.66
CA ASN A 17 2.46 26.20 18.15
C ASN A 17 1.10 25.77 17.61
N TYR A 18 1.07 24.99 16.53
CA TYR A 18 -0.13 24.25 16.15
C TYR A 18 -0.16 22.91 16.88
N ASP A 19 -1.34 22.62 17.42
CA ASP A 19 -1.66 21.38 18.10
C ASP A 19 -1.54 20.23 17.08
N TRP A 20 -0.82 19.17 17.43
CA TRP A 20 -0.63 18.01 16.55
C TRP A 20 -1.97 17.35 16.19
N GLU A 21 -3.00 17.56 17.02
CA GLU A 21 -4.38 17.18 16.76
C GLU A 21 -4.95 17.87 15.50
N ASP A 22 -4.61 19.15 15.24
CA ASP A 22 -5.05 19.85 14.04
C ASP A 22 -4.38 19.31 12.78
N VAL A 23 -3.11 18.88 12.85
CA VAL A 23 -2.40 18.26 11.72
C VAL A 23 -2.97 16.87 11.42
N VAL A 24 -3.22 16.07 12.46
CA VAL A 24 -3.87 14.75 12.31
C VAL A 24 -5.31 14.91 11.82
N HIS A 25 -6.05 15.92 12.26
CA HIS A 25 -7.42 16.19 11.80
C HIS A 25 -7.48 16.74 10.37
N HIS A 26 -6.53 17.58 9.97
CA HIS A 26 -6.46 18.13 8.62
C HIS A 26 -6.04 17.05 7.60
N ASP A 27 -5.06 16.21 7.94
CA ASP A 27 -4.66 15.08 7.09
C ASP A 27 -5.70 13.96 7.07
N SER A 28 -6.32 13.62 8.20
CA SER A 28 -7.32 12.53 8.24
C SER A 28 -8.64 12.91 7.59
N LYS A 29 -9.08 14.17 7.69
CA LYS A 29 -10.33 14.62 7.04
C LYS A 29 -10.16 14.67 5.53
N HIS A 30 -9.07 15.21 5.01
CA HIS A 30 -8.82 15.22 3.57
C HIS A 30 -8.50 13.83 3.02
N ALA A 31 -7.77 13.00 3.77
CA ALA A 31 -7.58 11.59 3.40
C ALA A 31 -8.90 10.83 3.37
N PHE A 32 -9.78 11.06 4.35
CA PHE A 32 -11.12 10.46 4.38
C PHE A 32 -12.00 10.95 3.22
N GLU A 33 -12.02 12.25 2.95
CA GLU A 33 -12.71 12.83 1.80
C GLU A 33 -12.19 12.20 0.49
N ASN A 34 -10.87 12.06 0.34
CA ASN A 34 -10.27 11.40 -0.83
C ASN A 34 -10.65 9.93 -0.97
N LEU A 35 -10.75 9.18 0.13
CA LEU A 35 -11.25 7.79 0.10
C LEU A 35 -12.72 7.74 -0.34
N MET A 36 -13.56 8.68 0.09
CA MET A 36 -14.95 8.77 -0.41
C MET A 36 -15.01 9.06 -1.92
N MET A 37 -14.00 9.74 -2.47
CA MET A 37 -13.86 10.01 -3.90
C MET A 37 -13.28 8.83 -4.70
N MET A 38 -12.90 7.73 -4.05
CA MET A 38 -12.56 6.48 -4.74
C MET A 38 -13.84 5.72 -5.12
N GLY A 39 -13.73 4.78 -6.06
CA GLY A 39 -14.83 3.88 -6.39
C GLY A 39 -14.81 2.64 -5.48
N TRP A 40 -15.82 2.52 -4.62
CA TRP A 40 -15.93 1.45 -3.63
C TRP A 40 -16.64 0.23 -4.23
N ARG A 41 -16.15 -0.96 -3.93
CA ARG A 41 -16.76 -2.24 -4.29
C ARG A 41 -16.63 -3.23 -3.14
N VAL A 42 -17.59 -4.11 -2.99
CA VAL A 42 -17.47 -5.30 -2.13
C VAL A 42 -17.28 -6.52 -3.02
N ILE A 43 -16.18 -7.23 -2.85
CA ILE A 43 -16.00 -8.55 -3.43
C ILE A 43 -16.66 -9.57 -2.50
N GLU A 44 -17.63 -10.30 -3.00
CA GLU A 44 -18.30 -11.40 -2.31
C GLU A 44 -17.71 -12.72 -2.79
N ASN A 45 -17.12 -13.46 -1.87
CA ASN A 45 -16.42 -14.70 -2.15
C ASN A 45 -17.37 -15.89 -1.97
N HIS A 46 -17.68 -16.54 -3.10
CA HIS A 46 -18.55 -17.72 -3.17
C HIS A 46 -17.76 -19.03 -3.28
N THR A 47 -16.47 -19.01 -2.93
CA THR A 47 -15.60 -20.18 -2.92
C THR A 47 -15.41 -20.74 -1.52
N GLU A 48 -14.83 -21.92 -1.44
CA GLU A 48 -14.40 -22.56 -0.18
C GLU A 48 -13.10 -22.00 0.40
N LEU A 49 -12.39 -21.13 -0.34
CA LEU A 49 -11.20 -20.46 0.18
C LEU A 49 -11.59 -19.20 0.93
N PRO A 50 -11.09 -18.92 2.13
CA PRO A 50 -11.31 -17.62 2.75
C PRO A 50 -10.38 -16.56 2.18
N PHE A 51 -10.75 -15.31 2.32
CA PHE A 51 -9.78 -14.21 2.31
C PHE A 51 -8.88 -14.29 3.54
N PHE A 52 -7.58 -14.14 3.30
CA PHE A 52 -6.61 -13.79 4.33
C PHE A 52 -6.59 -12.27 4.50
N THR A 53 -6.08 -11.79 5.62
CA THR A 53 -5.90 -10.36 5.89
C THR A 53 -4.48 -10.09 6.33
N SER A 54 -4.02 -8.84 6.27
CA SER A 54 -2.71 -8.43 6.76
C SER A 54 -2.84 -7.37 7.85
N ASP A 55 -1.72 -7.11 8.54
CA ASP A 55 -1.59 -6.05 9.54
C ASP A 55 -1.82 -4.63 8.99
N PHE A 56 -1.78 -4.46 7.66
CA PHE A 56 -2.12 -3.24 6.95
C PHE A 56 -3.03 -3.52 5.75
N PRO A 57 -3.88 -2.57 5.34
CA PRO A 57 -4.60 -2.67 4.07
C PRO A 57 -3.59 -2.73 2.92
N VAL A 58 -3.87 -3.58 1.94
CA VAL A 58 -3.02 -3.69 0.76
C VAL A 58 -3.24 -2.47 -0.11
N VAL A 59 -2.21 -1.63 -0.25
CA VAL A 59 -2.21 -0.51 -1.17
C VAL A 59 -1.28 -0.84 -2.33
N TRP A 60 -1.82 -0.78 -3.54
CA TRP A 60 -1.13 -1.14 -4.76
C TRP A 60 -1.11 0.06 -5.72
N TRP A 61 0.06 0.35 -6.27
CA TRP A 61 0.27 1.40 -7.28
C TRP A 61 0.79 0.74 -8.55
N ARG A 62 0.03 0.84 -9.64
CA ARG A 62 0.53 0.45 -10.96
C ARG A 62 1.17 1.67 -11.63
N ASP A 63 2.43 1.51 -12.05
CA ASP A 63 3.24 2.51 -12.76
C ASP A 63 3.68 3.73 -11.92
N VAL A 64 4.81 3.63 -11.21
CA VAL A 64 5.62 4.82 -10.94
C VAL A 64 6.43 5.11 -12.21
N HIS A 65 5.88 5.95 -13.10
CA HIS A 65 6.70 6.56 -14.14
C HIS A 65 7.87 7.30 -13.47
N PRO A 66 9.11 7.19 -13.99
CA PRO A 66 10.26 7.95 -13.49
C PRO A 66 10.11 9.47 -13.63
N ASP A 67 9.09 9.94 -14.36
CA ASP A 67 8.80 11.36 -14.62
C ASP A 67 7.85 12.00 -13.60
N ARG A 68 7.52 11.31 -12.49
CA ARG A 68 6.71 11.89 -11.43
C ARG A 68 7.49 13.05 -10.81
N ASP A 69 6.95 14.27 -10.88
CA ASP A 69 7.50 15.38 -10.10
C ASP A 69 7.35 15.02 -8.61
N PRO A 70 8.45 14.88 -7.86
CA PRO A 70 8.38 14.58 -6.44
C PRO A 70 7.63 15.65 -5.63
N ASN A 71 7.30 16.81 -6.22
CA ASN A 71 6.49 17.86 -5.61
C ASN A 71 4.98 17.72 -5.87
N THR A 72 4.54 16.83 -6.75
CA THR A 72 3.12 16.50 -6.91
C THR A 72 2.72 15.40 -5.93
N MET A 73 2.10 15.78 -4.81
CA MET A 73 1.49 14.88 -3.83
C MET A 73 0.17 14.26 -4.34
N ASP A 74 0.20 13.60 -5.49
CA ASP A 74 -1.00 12.93 -6.03
C ASP A 74 -1.13 11.53 -5.43
N PHE A 75 -1.39 11.47 -4.11
CA PHE A 75 -1.34 10.24 -3.31
C PHE A 75 -2.28 9.13 -3.83
N PHE A 76 -3.39 9.48 -4.47
CA PHE A 76 -4.46 8.56 -4.88
C PHE A 76 -4.53 8.22 -6.36
N GLU A 77 -3.72 8.84 -7.21
CA GLU A 77 -3.68 8.49 -8.63
C GLU A 77 -3.18 7.05 -8.80
N ARG A 78 -3.93 6.25 -9.56
CA ARG A 78 -3.66 4.84 -9.90
C ARG A 78 -3.60 3.91 -8.70
N VAL A 79 -4.21 4.32 -7.58
CA VAL A 79 -4.25 3.53 -6.36
C VAL A 79 -5.35 2.47 -6.43
N GLU A 80 -4.99 1.28 -5.99
CA GLU A 80 -5.89 0.17 -5.72
C GLU A 80 -5.72 -0.23 -4.24
N ILE A 81 -6.81 -0.28 -3.47
CA ILE A 81 -6.79 -0.68 -2.07
C ILE A 81 -7.63 -1.94 -1.89
N TYR A 82 -7.06 -2.96 -1.26
CA TYR A 82 -7.71 -4.23 -0.96
C TYR A 82 -7.72 -4.47 0.55
N CYS A 83 -8.91 -4.46 1.14
CA CYS A 83 -9.12 -4.59 2.57
C CYS A 83 -10.10 -5.73 2.87
N PRO A 84 -9.61 -6.95 3.18
CA PRO A 84 -10.44 -8.04 3.67
C PRO A 84 -11.16 -7.64 4.96
N ILE A 85 -12.50 -7.61 4.92
CA ILE A 85 -13.36 -7.26 6.07
C ILE A 85 -13.98 -8.50 6.73
N GLY A 86 -13.75 -9.68 6.13
CA GLY A 86 -14.13 -10.98 6.67
C GLY A 86 -13.64 -12.10 5.75
N PRO A 87 -13.87 -13.37 6.11
CA PRO A 87 -13.42 -14.51 5.31
C PRO A 87 -14.08 -14.56 3.92
N ASN A 88 -15.27 -13.97 3.79
CA ASN A 88 -16.06 -14.03 2.56
C ASN A 88 -16.26 -12.66 1.89
N HIS A 89 -15.71 -11.58 2.46
CA HIS A 89 -15.93 -10.23 1.98
C HIS A 89 -14.62 -9.43 1.98
N LEU A 90 -14.34 -8.78 0.86
CA LEU A 90 -13.22 -7.86 0.71
C LEU A 90 -13.74 -6.52 0.22
N LEU A 91 -13.40 -5.46 0.95
CA LEU A 91 -13.64 -4.09 0.54
C LEU A 91 -12.52 -3.66 -0.41
N MET A 92 -12.90 -3.21 -1.60
CA MET A 92 -12.00 -2.78 -2.66
C MET A 92 -12.28 -1.31 -2.98
N LEU A 93 -11.24 -0.48 -2.99
CA LEU A 93 -11.31 0.91 -3.44
C LEU A 93 -10.37 1.06 -4.63
N LEU A 94 -10.88 1.51 -5.77
CA LEU A 94 -10.05 1.79 -6.93
C LEU A 94 -10.15 3.26 -7.33
N ASP A 95 -9.11 3.77 -7.96
CA ASP A 95 -9.04 5.12 -8.51
C ASP A 95 -9.97 5.30 -9.73
N PRO A 96 -11.02 6.15 -9.68
CA PRO A 96 -11.91 6.41 -10.81
C PRO A 96 -11.24 7.06 -12.02
N ALA A 97 -10.03 7.60 -11.87
CA ALA A 97 -9.23 8.07 -13.01
C ALA A 97 -8.70 6.88 -13.85
N THR A 98 -8.48 5.74 -13.21
CA THR A 98 -7.86 4.54 -13.82
C THR A 98 -8.89 3.46 -14.17
N PHE A 99 -9.98 3.40 -13.42
CA PHE A 99 -11.00 2.35 -13.54
C PHE A 99 -12.37 2.94 -13.91
N ASP A 100 -13.14 2.20 -14.70
CA ASP A 100 -14.53 2.48 -15.08
C ASP A 100 -15.49 2.22 -13.93
N ILE A 101 -15.35 3.07 -12.92
CA ILE A 101 -16.14 3.03 -11.71
C ILE A 101 -16.47 4.45 -11.27
N GLU A 102 -17.67 4.61 -10.72
CA GLU A 102 -18.06 5.86 -10.09
C GLU A 102 -17.61 5.92 -8.62
N PRO A 103 -17.27 7.12 -8.12
CA PRO A 103 -16.99 7.34 -6.71
C PRO A 103 -18.20 7.06 -5.82
N LEU A 104 -17.96 6.80 -4.54
CA LEU A 104 -19.04 6.64 -3.56
C LEU A 104 -19.54 8.01 -3.09
N HIS A 105 -20.72 8.42 -3.54
CA HIS A 105 -21.35 9.66 -3.10
C HIS A 105 -22.57 9.39 -2.19
N GLY A 106 -22.50 9.86 -0.94
CA GLY A 106 -23.64 9.85 0.00
C GLY A 106 -24.00 8.46 0.56
N ASP A 107 -25.29 8.25 0.86
CA ASP A 107 -25.83 7.03 1.49
C ASP A 107 -26.11 5.89 0.48
N GLY A 108 -25.37 5.84 -0.63
CA GLY A 108 -25.56 4.84 -1.67
C GLY A 108 -25.09 3.45 -1.26
N ASP A 109 -25.78 2.40 -1.74
CA ASP A 109 -25.33 1.02 -1.58
C ASP A 109 -24.00 0.79 -2.32
N ILE A 110 -23.03 0.18 -1.65
CA ILE A 110 -21.75 -0.19 -2.28
C ILE A 110 -21.99 -1.35 -3.25
N PRO A 111 -21.64 -1.22 -4.55
CA PRO A 111 -21.83 -2.29 -5.52
C PRO A 111 -21.02 -3.54 -5.16
N ARG A 112 -21.63 -4.71 -5.42
CA ARG A 112 -21.07 -6.02 -5.11
C ARG A 112 -20.57 -6.71 -6.38
N ILE A 113 -19.48 -7.46 -6.26
CA ILE A 113 -18.92 -8.31 -7.31
C ILE A 113 -18.81 -9.71 -6.75
N GLU A 114 -19.58 -10.65 -7.29
CA GLU A 114 -19.52 -12.05 -6.89
C GLU A 114 -18.34 -12.75 -7.58
N VAL A 115 -17.48 -13.38 -6.78
CA VAL A 115 -16.34 -14.16 -7.27
C VAL A 115 -16.55 -15.61 -6.88
N SER A 116 -16.73 -16.46 -7.89
CA SER A 116 -16.87 -17.92 -7.73
C SER A 116 -15.62 -18.70 -8.18
N GLU A 117 -14.64 -18.02 -8.75
CA GLU A 117 -13.40 -18.64 -9.23
C GLU A 117 -12.35 -18.68 -8.11
N ARG A 118 -11.95 -19.88 -7.71
CA ARG A 118 -10.94 -20.10 -6.65
C ARG A 118 -9.61 -19.43 -6.96
N THR A 119 -9.23 -19.37 -8.24
CA THR A 119 -7.99 -18.73 -8.68
C THR A 119 -7.98 -17.22 -8.46
N GLU A 120 -9.12 -16.55 -8.59
CA GLU A 120 -9.24 -15.10 -8.31
C GLU A 120 -9.04 -14.82 -6.82
N ILE A 121 -9.71 -15.58 -5.95
CA ILE A 121 -9.53 -15.48 -4.49
C ILE A 121 -8.07 -15.74 -4.08
N TRP A 122 -7.41 -16.68 -4.76
CA TRP A 122 -6.00 -16.93 -4.54
C TRP A 122 -5.12 -15.72 -4.90
N LYS A 123 -5.39 -15.00 -6.01
CA LYS A 123 -4.65 -13.79 -6.38
C LYS A 123 -4.79 -12.69 -5.31
N PHE A 124 -6.00 -12.47 -4.77
CA PHE A 124 -6.22 -11.55 -3.65
C PHE A 124 -5.42 -11.94 -2.40
N ASN A 125 -5.38 -13.24 -2.07
CA ASN A 125 -4.62 -13.72 -0.91
C ASN A 125 -3.10 -13.59 -1.11
N LEU A 126 -2.60 -13.82 -2.33
CA LEU A 126 -1.20 -13.58 -2.67
C LEU A 126 -0.84 -12.10 -2.47
N LEU A 127 -1.72 -11.18 -2.87
CA LEU A 127 -1.51 -9.75 -2.61
C LEU A 127 -1.30 -9.45 -1.12
N GLN A 128 -2.13 -10.03 -0.23
CA GLN A 128 -1.97 -9.83 1.22
C GLN A 128 -0.57 -10.21 1.71
N GLY A 129 0.01 -11.31 1.19
CA GLY A 129 1.37 -11.72 1.55
C GLY A 129 2.49 -10.91 0.89
N LEU A 130 2.23 -10.25 -0.25
CA LEU A 130 3.22 -9.44 -0.95
C LEU A 130 3.35 -8.05 -0.35
N THR A 131 2.25 -7.53 0.16
CA THR A 131 2.16 -6.14 0.63
C THR A 131 1.95 -6.03 2.13
N SER A 132 1.88 -7.15 2.86
CA SER A 132 1.88 -7.13 4.33
C SER A 132 3.11 -6.43 4.86
N PHE A 133 2.97 -5.65 5.92
CA PHE A 133 4.10 -4.98 6.54
C PHE A 133 4.94 -5.97 7.33
N ARG A 134 4.31 -6.81 8.17
CA ARG A 134 4.98 -7.84 8.98
C ARG A 134 4.17 -9.13 9.09
N GLU A 135 2.84 -9.05 9.20
CA GLU A 135 2.01 -10.21 9.51
C GLU A 135 0.84 -10.40 8.54
N VAL A 136 0.56 -11.66 8.23
CA VAL A 136 -0.61 -12.11 7.47
C VAL A 136 -1.39 -13.08 8.36
N PHE A 137 -2.71 -12.92 8.38
CA PHE A 137 -3.64 -13.67 9.20
C PHE A 137 -4.61 -14.44 8.32
N ALA A 138 -4.80 -15.71 8.65
CA ALA A 138 -5.85 -16.54 8.08
C ALA A 138 -6.89 -16.87 9.15
N PRO A 139 -8.12 -17.24 8.77
CA PRO A 139 -9.06 -17.80 9.73
C PRO A 139 -8.48 -19.05 10.41
N VAL A 140 -8.92 -19.34 11.63
CA VAL A 140 -8.32 -20.33 12.55
C VAL A 140 -8.04 -21.69 11.91
N GLU A 141 -8.93 -22.15 11.02
CA GLU A 141 -8.83 -23.47 10.38
C GLU A 141 -7.93 -23.51 9.13
N TYR A 142 -7.41 -22.36 8.70
CA TYR A 142 -6.69 -22.19 7.44
C TYR A 142 -5.19 -21.85 7.61
N GLY A 143 -4.64 -22.03 8.80
CA GLY A 143 -3.22 -21.74 9.09
C GLY A 143 -2.25 -22.55 8.21
N ASP A 144 -2.54 -23.83 7.95
CA ASP A 144 -1.71 -24.66 7.06
C ASP A 144 -1.74 -24.16 5.61
N LEU A 145 -2.89 -23.67 5.15
CA LEU A 145 -3.04 -23.10 3.81
C LEU A 145 -2.24 -21.80 3.67
N LEU A 146 -2.29 -20.92 4.67
CA LEU A 146 -1.48 -19.71 4.73
C LEU A 146 0.02 -20.03 4.69
N ARG A 147 0.46 -21.02 5.49
CA ARG A 147 1.87 -21.45 5.50
C ARG A 147 2.33 -21.88 4.09
N VAL A 148 1.54 -22.74 3.43
CA VAL A 148 1.86 -23.21 2.07
C VAL A 148 1.88 -22.06 1.06
N MET A 149 0.98 -21.08 1.21
CA MET A 149 0.97 -19.88 0.35
C MET A 149 2.29 -19.11 0.50
N ILE A 150 2.67 -18.76 1.72
CA ILE A 150 3.88 -17.98 2.01
C ILE A 150 5.14 -18.74 1.58
N GLU A 151 5.21 -20.06 1.80
CA GLU A 151 6.33 -20.89 1.33
C GLU A 151 6.47 -20.86 -0.19
N LYS A 152 5.38 -21.05 -0.93
CA LYS A 152 5.38 -20.99 -2.40
C LYS A 152 5.77 -19.61 -2.92
N MET A 153 5.31 -18.55 -2.27
CA MET A 153 5.71 -17.19 -2.61
C MET A 153 7.22 -17.01 -2.39
N CYS A 154 7.74 -17.41 -1.23
CA CYS A 154 9.17 -17.36 -0.94
C CYS A 154 10.00 -18.11 -2.01
N ASP A 155 9.54 -19.28 -2.45
CA ASP A 155 10.23 -20.07 -3.49
C ASP A 155 10.17 -19.44 -4.89
N ALA A 156 9.13 -18.65 -5.17
CA ALA A 156 8.96 -17.98 -6.46
C ALA A 156 9.83 -16.72 -6.59
N PHE A 157 10.17 -16.06 -5.48
CA PHE A 157 11.04 -14.88 -5.51
C PHE A 157 12.52 -15.25 -5.36
N PRO A 158 13.44 -14.60 -6.12
CA PRO A 158 14.88 -14.85 -6.00
C PRO A 158 15.44 -14.64 -4.58
N ASN A 159 14.74 -13.87 -3.74
CA ASN A 159 15.05 -13.68 -2.33
C ASN A 159 13.83 -14.03 -1.46
N LYS A 160 13.95 -15.05 -0.62
CA LYS A 160 12.88 -15.51 0.29
C LYS A 160 12.51 -14.46 1.35
N GLU A 161 13.44 -13.58 1.69
CA GLU A 161 13.24 -12.51 2.68
C GLU A 161 12.33 -11.38 2.16
N TYR A 162 11.98 -11.42 0.88
CA TYR A 162 11.02 -10.50 0.30
C TYR A 162 9.62 -10.62 0.91
N VAL A 163 9.11 -11.85 1.01
CA VAL A 163 7.73 -12.14 1.46
C VAL A 163 7.64 -12.17 2.99
N ARG A 164 8.75 -12.47 3.66
CA ARG A 164 8.81 -12.58 5.13
C ARG A 164 9.02 -11.23 5.82
N GLY A 165 9.31 -10.18 5.04
CA GLY A 165 9.67 -8.87 5.54
C GLY A 165 11.08 -8.83 6.16
N PRO A 166 11.57 -7.64 6.51
CA PRO A 166 12.84 -7.51 7.21
C PRO A 166 12.77 -8.20 8.59
N HIS A 167 13.74 -9.07 8.89
CA HIS A 167 13.93 -9.64 10.25
C HIS A 167 14.32 -8.60 11.30
N ALA A 168 14.50 -7.33 10.91
CA ALA A 168 14.88 -6.25 11.79
C ALA A 168 13.66 -5.64 12.49
N GLU A 169 13.85 -5.25 13.75
CA GLU A 169 12.81 -4.53 14.49
C GLU A 169 12.56 -3.14 13.90
N MET A 170 11.36 -2.59 14.13
CA MET A 170 10.95 -1.28 13.59
C MET A 170 11.92 -0.16 13.97
N ASP A 171 12.38 -0.14 15.23
CA ASP A 171 13.38 0.82 15.70
C ASP A 171 14.71 0.72 14.94
N GLU A 172 15.10 -0.48 14.52
CA GLU A 172 16.34 -0.70 13.77
C GLU A 172 16.19 -0.27 12.31
N ILE A 173 15.01 -0.48 11.74
CA ILE A 173 14.63 0.04 10.42
C ILE A 173 14.65 1.57 10.42
N GLU A 174 14.01 2.19 11.40
CA GLU A 174 13.95 3.64 11.53
C GLU A 174 15.34 4.23 11.72
N LYS A 175 16.14 3.65 12.62
CA LYS A 175 17.54 4.03 12.81
C LYS A 175 18.37 3.87 11.55
N ALA A 176 18.19 2.79 10.79
CA ALA A 176 18.90 2.58 9.53
C ALA A 176 18.52 3.66 8.50
N ARG A 177 17.24 4.01 8.38
CA ARG A 177 16.76 5.07 7.50
C ARG A 177 17.31 6.43 7.91
N GLU A 178 17.27 6.75 9.20
CA GLU A 178 17.77 8.01 9.75
C GLU A 178 19.27 8.18 9.45
N ILE A 179 20.07 7.13 9.70
CA ILE A 179 21.50 7.14 9.43
C ILE A 179 21.80 7.23 7.93
N ALA A 180 20.98 6.63 7.07
CA ALA A 180 21.18 6.65 5.62
C ALA A 180 21.06 8.06 5.01
N VAL A 181 20.26 8.95 5.61
CA VAL A 181 19.97 10.29 5.08
C VAL A 181 20.68 11.43 5.80
N LYS A 182 21.15 11.22 7.04
CA LYS A 182 21.91 12.22 7.81
C LYS A 182 23.42 12.09 7.60
N VAL A 183 24.17 13.07 8.09
CA VAL A 183 25.64 12.92 8.25
C VAL A 183 25.87 12.15 9.55
N PRO A 184 26.31 10.87 9.50
CA PRO A 184 26.37 10.05 10.70
C PRO A 184 27.63 10.32 11.51
N THR A 185 27.51 10.16 12.82
CA THR A 185 28.68 10.10 13.71
C THR A 185 29.54 8.86 13.41
N PRO A 186 30.82 8.81 13.82
CA PRO A 186 31.68 7.65 13.56
C PRO A 186 31.14 6.32 14.10
N SER A 187 30.40 6.34 15.22
CA SER A 187 29.75 5.16 15.80
C SER A 187 28.53 4.72 14.99
N GLU A 188 27.69 5.65 14.55
CA GLU A 188 26.55 5.38 13.67
C GLU A 188 27.00 4.85 12.30
N GLN A 189 28.06 5.44 11.73
CA GLN A 189 28.65 4.97 10.48
C GLN A 189 29.21 3.56 10.58
N ARG A 190 29.67 3.14 11.78
CA ARG A 190 30.12 1.77 12.04
C ARG A 190 28.93 0.82 12.11
N TRP A 191 27.95 1.13 12.96
CA TRP A 191 26.72 0.33 13.08
C TRP A 191 25.98 0.18 11.74
N TYR A 192 25.91 1.25 10.94
CA TYR A 192 25.26 1.20 9.62
C TYR A 192 26.02 0.31 8.66
N ARG A 193 27.36 0.30 8.69
CA ARG A 193 28.15 -0.62 7.86
C ARG A 193 28.00 -2.07 8.29
N GLU A 194 27.85 -2.33 9.58
CA GLU A 194 27.74 -3.68 10.15
C GLU A 194 26.32 -4.27 10.03
N LYS A 195 25.27 -3.44 10.14
CA LYS A 195 23.87 -3.90 10.19
C LYS A 195 22.91 -3.06 9.35
N GLY A 196 22.94 -1.73 9.49
CA GLY A 196 21.96 -0.83 8.87
C GLY A 196 21.89 -0.91 7.34
N LYS A 197 23.04 -1.13 6.67
CA LYS A 197 23.11 -1.23 5.21
C LYS A 197 22.33 -2.44 4.68
N GLU A 198 22.40 -3.57 5.36
CA GLU A 198 21.68 -4.79 4.96
C GLU A 198 20.16 -4.58 5.08
N ILE A 199 19.71 -3.95 6.17
CA ILE A 199 18.30 -3.58 6.38
C ILE A 199 17.78 -2.71 5.21
N ILE A 200 18.52 -1.68 4.81
CA ILE A 200 18.13 -0.81 3.70
C ILE A 200 18.14 -1.55 2.36
N LEU A 201 19.15 -2.39 2.11
CA LEU A 201 19.21 -3.20 0.90
C LEU A 201 18.04 -4.19 0.81
N ASP A 202 17.63 -4.79 1.92
CA ASP A 202 16.49 -5.70 1.95
C ASP A 202 15.18 -4.96 1.70
N GLN A 203 14.98 -3.78 2.29
CA GLN A 203 13.84 -2.92 1.95
C GLN A 203 13.80 -2.53 0.47
N GLN A 204 14.97 -2.22 -0.12
CA GLN A 204 15.06 -1.90 -1.54
C GLN A 204 14.72 -3.10 -2.42
N LYS A 205 15.16 -4.31 -2.06
CA LYS A 205 14.78 -5.54 -2.77
C LYS A 205 13.27 -5.75 -2.70
N SER A 206 12.65 -5.51 -1.55
CA SER A 206 11.19 -5.62 -1.42
C SER A 206 10.45 -4.59 -2.25
N ALA A 207 10.86 -3.32 -2.22
CA ALA A 207 10.30 -2.30 -3.09
C ALA A 207 10.42 -2.68 -4.57
N ASN A 208 11.59 -3.15 -5.02
CA ASN A 208 11.81 -3.55 -6.41
C ASN A 208 10.95 -4.75 -6.85
N ALA A 209 10.78 -5.74 -5.97
CA ALA A 209 9.96 -6.91 -6.26
C ALA A 209 8.46 -6.55 -6.30
N MET A 210 7.99 -5.64 -5.45
CA MET A 210 6.66 -5.06 -5.58
C MET A 210 6.51 -4.32 -6.92
N TRP A 211 7.51 -3.53 -7.33
CA TRP A 211 7.47 -2.79 -8.61
C TRP A 211 7.38 -3.70 -9.83
N GLY A 212 7.98 -4.89 -9.78
CA GLY A 212 7.95 -5.85 -10.88
C GLY A 212 6.76 -6.81 -10.87
N PHE A 213 5.98 -6.84 -9.79
CA PHE A 213 4.83 -7.74 -9.67
C PHE A 213 3.61 -7.14 -10.38
N ASN A 214 2.79 -7.98 -11.00
CA ASN A 214 1.48 -7.61 -11.54
C ASN A 214 0.49 -8.67 -11.07
N HIS A 215 -0.56 -8.24 -10.34
CA HIS A 215 -1.49 -9.16 -9.70
C HIS A 215 -2.42 -9.86 -10.70
N CYS A 216 -2.67 -9.28 -11.89
CA CYS A 216 -3.52 -9.85 -12.94
C CYS A 216 -4.88 -10.36 -12.40
N ILE A 217 -5.53 -9.61 -11.51
CA ILE A 217 -6.85 -9.97 -10.97
C ILE A 217 -7.89 -9.62 -12.04
N ASP A 218 -8.59 -10.63 -12.55
CA ASP A 218 -9.38 -10.49 -13.78
C ASP A 218 -10.56 -9.53 -13.55
N THR A 219 -11.23 -9.66 -12.40
CA THR A 219 -12.31 -8.74 -11.98
C THR A 219 -11.90 -7.28 -11.86
N VAL A 220 -10.62 -6.99 -11.61
CA VAL A 220 -10.10 -5.61 -11.54
C VAL A 220 -9.67 -5.13 -12.92
N GLU A 221 -9.01 -6.00 -13.70
CA GLU A 221 -8.57 -5.66 -15.05
C GLU A 221 -9.74 -5.38 -16.00
N GLU A 222 -10.87 -6.07 -15.83
CA GLU A 222 -12.11 -5.81 -16.59
C GLU A 222 -12.68 -4.40 -16.36
N LEU A 223 -12.44 -3.83 -15.18
CA LEU A 223 -12.85 -2.46 -14.84
C LEU A 223 -11.84 -1.43 -15.32
N ARG A 224 -10.68 -1.82 -15.85
CA ARG A 224 -9.62 -0.87 -16.17
C ARG A 224 -9.91 -0.16 -17.49
N PHE A 225 -9.72 1.16 -17.52
CA PHE A 225 -9.75 1.89 -18.79
C PHE A 225 -8.53 1.56 -19.66
N ASP A 226 -8.75 1.45 -20.97
CA ASP A 226 -7.66 1.42 -21.97
C ASP A 226 -6.81 2.70 -21.93
N THR A 227 -7.43 3.83 -21.57
CA THR A 227 -6.76 5.13 -21.42
C THR A 227 -7.29 5.83 -20.17
N PRO A 228 -6.45 6.07 -19.15
CA PRO A 228 -6.87 6.75 -17.91
C PRO A 228 -7.46 8.14 -18.16
N LYS A 229 -8.49 8.50 -17.39
CA LYS A 229 -9.11 9.83 -17.37
C LYS A 229 -8.19 10.84 -16.70
N ARG A 230 -7.61 11.76 -17.48
CA ARG A 230 -6.77 12.85 -16.93
C ARG A 230 -7.62 13.91 -16.21
N GLY A 231 -7.07 14.48 -15.14
CA GLY A 231 -7.69 15.59 -14.41
C GLY A 231 -8.84 15.23 -13.47
N TYR A 232 -9.14 13.93 -13.28
CA TYR A 232 -10.20 13.49 -12.34
C TYR A 232 -9.95 13.98 -10.90
N TRP A 233 -8.71 13.99 -10.44
CA TRP A 233 -8.37 14.46 -9.10
C TRP A 233 -8.25 15.98 -9.03
N GLU A 234 -7.96 16.67 -10.15
CA GLU A 234 -7.76 18.14 -10.20
C GLU A 234 -9.04 18.91 -9.82
N GLN A 235 -10.21 18.39 -10.17
CA GLN A 235 -11.51 18.98 -9.80
C GLN A 235 -11.81 18.92 -8.28
N TYR A 236 -11.07 18.10 -7.52
CA TYR A 236 -11.22 17.94 -6.08
C TYR A 236 -10.05 18.52 -5.27
N ARG A 237 -9.01 19.06 -5.94
CA ARG A 237 -7.95 19.85 -5.31
C ARG A 237 -8.46 21.25 -5.03
N ARG A 238 -8.91 21.51 -3.80
CA ARG A 238 -9.27 22.86 -3.32
C ARG A 238 -8.23 23.38 -2.35
#